data_AF-A0AAN1XV46-F1
#
_entry.id   AF-A0AAN1XV46-F1
#
_cell.length_a   1.000
_cell.length_b   1.000
_cell.length_c   1.000
_cell.angle_alpha   90.00
_cell.angle_beta   90.00
_cell.angle_gamma   90.00
#
_symmetry.space_group_name_H-M   'P 1'
#
loop_
_entity.id
_entity.type
_entity.pdbx_description
1 polymer ?
#
loop_
_entity_poly.entity_id
_entity_poly.type
_entity_poly.pdbx_seq_one_letter_code
_entity_poly.pdbx_strand_id
1 'polypeptide(L)'
;MYKTMKAVYDKGAASGWHLADKLDYFSTVLDAGRAYELRRRDDPQNAALKGITVDLASQLQYDPLISNDAAEWYVRLSATAYANDPQRGAAAQAIIAKLDAEDADPGRLARDADTDAAALAQQFPNDVQALLGQVDADLRAYNLTQDTAWRTLALQRAAQATFPIASVPQDLGRELFPIVDSARNAGAGYSDAERAAARVVASHRASAHGLPVIGRVLSHNVYLVITAPADEYFGRTKLSPIGVRNEITRIGKYLDAGWGGRMTQDTLYVIDSLEDWQHQYPRDYELPRLYKRVYDTLAREDTEAAKEAGKEVRRMLIVAYPNSTEARSFLSS
;
A
#
# COMPACT_ATOMS: atom_id res chain seq x y z
N MET A 1 4.25 -13.61 24.06
CA MET A 1 4.17 -12.44 23.17
C MET A 1 2.73 -11.94 23.04
N TYR A 2 1.78 -12.77 22.59
CA TYR A 2 0.34 -12.41 22.46
C TYR A 2 -0.26 -11.67 23.68
N LYS A 3 -0.19 -12.26 24.89
CA LYS A 3 -0.76 -11.65 26.11
C LYS A 3 -0.19 -10.27 26.39
N THR A 4 1.10 -10.07 26.08
CA THR A 4 1.80 -8.79 26.24
C THR A 4 1.30 -7.76 25.23
N MET A 5 1.20 -8.14 23.95
CA MET A 5 0.69 -7.24 22.89
C MET A 5 -0.75 -6.81 23.18
N LYS A 6 -1.63 -7.77 23.50
CA LYS A 6 -3.01 -7.47 23.87
C LYS A 6 -3.12 -6.59 25.12
N ALA A 7 -2.32 -6.84 26.16
CA ALA A 7 -2.32 -5.98 27.35
C ALA A 7 -1.84 -4.55 27.05
N VAL A 8 -0.87 -4.39 26.15
CA VAL A 8 -0.43 -3.06 25.67
C VAL A 8 -1.56 -2.38 24.89
N TYR A 9 -2.24 -3.10 24.00
CA TYR A 9 -3.40 -2.59 23.27
C TYR A 9 -4.52 -2.15 24.19
N ASP A 10 -4.94 -3.02 25.11
CA ASP A 10 -6.06 -2.74 26.02
C ASP A 10 -5.75 -1.54 26.93
N LYS A 11 -4.51 -1.46 27.44
CA LYS A 11 -4.04 -0.31 28.23
C LYS A 11 -4.02 0.97 27.40
N GLY A 12 -3.58 0.87 26.16
CA GLY A 12 -3.52 1.96 25.21
C GLY A 12 -4.87 2.52 24.82
N ALA A 13 -5.78 1.63 24.41
CA ALA A 13 -7.16 1.94 24.10
C ALA A 13 -7.87 2.59 25.30
N ALA A 14 -7.64 2.08 26.52
CA ALA A 14 -8.17 2.69 27.75
C ALA A 14 -7.59 4.08 28.04
N SER A 15 -6.43 4.41 27.48
CA SER A 15 -5.78 5.73 27.60
C SER A 15 -6.18 6.71 26.49
N GLY A 16 -7.09 6.32 25.59
CA GLY A 16 -7.56 7.17 24.50
C GLY A 16 -6.57 7.31 23.34
N TRP A 17 -5.95 6.20 22.90
CA TRP A 17 -5.06 6.18 21.73
C TRP A 17 -5.57 6.97 20.53
N HIS A 18 -4.66 7.75 19.96
CA HIS A 18 -4.85 8.40 18.66
C HIS A 18 -4.86 7.36 17.55
N LEU A 19 -5.33 7.74 16.36
CA LEU A 19 -5.36 6.81 15.22
C LEU A 19 -3.95 6.31 14.87
N ALA A 20 -2.95 7.20 14.96
CA ALA A 20 -1.54 6.87 14.75
C ALA A 20 -1.06 5.70 15.63
N ASP A 21 -1.41 5.71 16.92
CA ASP A 21 -0.98 4.68 17.88
C ASP A 21 -1.60 3.32 17.52
N LYS A 22 -2.85 3.32 17.06
CA LYS A 22 -3.55 2.10 16.63
C LYS A 22 -2.95 1.50 15.37
N LEU A 23 -2.61 2.35 14.39
CA LEU A 23 -1.97 1.94 13.14
C LEU A 23 -0.57 1.36 13.38
N ASP A 24 0.23 1.98 14.25
CA ASP A 24 1.55 1.47 14.64
C ASP A 24 1.46 0.09 15.32
N TYR A 25 0.51 -0.04 16.26
CA TYR A 25 0.24 -1.32 16.90
C TYR A 25 -0.22 -2.38 15.87
N PHE A 26 -1.07 -2.01 14.93
CA PHE A 26 -1.54 -2.92 13.89
C PHE A 26 -0.39 -3.38 12.99
N SER A 27 0.51 -2.49 12.54
CA SER A 27 1.72 -2.88 11.81
C SER A 27 2.57 -3.87 12.61
N THR A 28 2.71 -3.66 13.92
CA THR A 28 3.45 -4.60 14.79
C THR A 28 2.79 -5.97 14.85
N VAL A 29 1.45 -6.03 14.86
CA VAL A 29 0.69 -7.28 14.79
C VAL A 29 0.93 -7.98 13.46
N LEU A 30 0.91 -7.25 12.33
CA LEU A 30 1.20 -7.81 11.01
C LEU A 30 2.61 -8.39 10.94
N ASP A 31 3.63 -7.64 11.37
CA ASP A 31 5.02 -8.11 11.35
C ASP A 31 5.24 -9.36 12.22
N ALA A 32 4.65 -9.39 13.42
CA ALA A 32 4.68 -10.57 14.27
C ALA A 32 3.94 -11.75 13.62
N GLY A 33 2.75 -11.50 13.09
CA GLY A 33 1.91 -12.49 12.45
C GLY A 33 2.57 -13.15 11.25
N ARG A 34 3.15 -12.36 10.35
CA ARG A 34 3.94 -12.84 9.20
C ARG A 34 5.11 -13.72 9.64
N ALA A 35 5.89 -13.25 10.62
CA ALA A 35 7.03 -14.01 11.13
C ALA A 35 6.60 -15.36 11.74
N TYR A 36 5.46 -15.40 12.43
CA TYR A 36 4.90 -16.64 12.97
C TYR A 36 4.39 -17.56 11.85
N GLU A 37 3.66 -17.06 10.85
CA GLU A 37 3.18 -17.90 9.75
C GLU A 37 4.36 -18.53 8.99
N LEU A 38 5.42 -17.77 8.75
CA LEU A 38 6.59 -18.23 7.99
C LEU A 38 7.50 -19.19 8.77
N ARG A 39 7.65 -19.02 10.09
CA ARG A 39 8.66 -19.76 10.88
C ARG A 39 8.08 -20.69 11.94
N ARG A 40 6.84 -20.47 12.37
CA ARG A 40 6.19 -21.13 13.52
C ARG A 40 4.69 -21.32 13.28
N ARG A 41 4.34 -21.83 12.08
CA ARG A 41 2.96 -21.94 11.62
C ARG A 41 2.04 -22.67 12.60
N ASP A 42 2.54 -23.75 13.21
CA ASP A 42 1.79 -24.61 14.13
C ASP A 42 1.78 -24.10 15.59
N ASP A 43 2.42 -22.96 15.89
CA ASP A 43 2.38 -22.37 17.21
C ASP A 43 0.96 -21.83 17.50
N PRO A 44 0.32 -22.20 18.62
CA PRO A 44 -1.01 -21.69 18.98
C PRO A 44 -1.12 -20.16 19.01
N GLN A 45 -0.01 -19.45 19.21
CA GLN A 45 0.02 -17.98 19.15
C GLN A 45 -0.23 -17.44 17.75
N ASN A 46 0.04 -18.21 16.69
CA ASN A 46 -0.25 -17.81 15.31
C ASN A 46 -1.76 -17.65 15.09
N ALA A 47 -2.58 -18.61 15.56
CA ALA A 47 -4.04 -18.50 15.50
C ALA A 47 -4.55 -17.25 16.23
N ALA A 48 -3.98 -16.96 17.41
CA ALA A 48 -4.35 -15.78 18.19
C ALA A 48 -3.97 -14.46 17.48
N LEU A 49 -2.83 -14.41 16.79
CA LEU A 49 -2.41 -13.26 15.99
C LEU A 49 -3.32 -13.03 14.77
N LYS A 50 -3.76 -14.11 14.10
CA LYS A 50 -4.75 -14.02 13.01
C LYS A 50 -6.09 -13.44 13.50
N GLY A 51 -6.56 -13.86 14.67
CA GLY A 51 -7.76 -13.31 15.30
C GLY A 51 -7.65 -11.81 15.59
N ILE A 52 -6.52 -11.36 16.17
CA ILE A 52 -6.26 -9.92 16.39
C ILE A 52 -6.21 -9.17 15.06
N THR A 53 -5.57 -9.76 14.04
CA THR A 53 -5.45 -9.14 12.72
C THR A 53 -6.82 -8.83 12.15
N VAL A 54 -7.78 -9.76 12.24
CA VAL A 54 -9.17 -9.51 11.81
C VAL A 54 -9.84 -8.42 12.64
N ASP A 55 -9.69 -8.46 13.96
CA ASP A 55 -10.31 -7.46 14.86
C ASP A 55 -9.80 -6.03 14.55
N LEU A 56 -8.49 -5.87 14.42
CA LEU A 56 -7.86 -4.59 14.12
C LEU A 56 -8.10 -4.14 12.69
N ALA A 57 -7.98 -5.03 11.70
CA ALA A 57 -8.25 -4.71 10.30
C ALA A 57 -9.70 -4.23 10.12
N SER A 58 -10.66 -4.86 10.79
CA SER A 58 -12.06 -4.40 10.77
C SER A 58 -12.24 -3.06 11.48
N GLN A 59 -11.62 -2.88 12.65
CA GLN A 59 -11.73 -1.64 13.41
C GLN A 59 -11.09 -0.44 12.69
N LEU A 60 -9.96 -0.67 12.02
CA LEU A 60 -9.17 0.35 11.35
C LEU A 60 -9.52 0.49 9.87
N GLN A 61 -10.60 -0.15 9.42
CA GLN A 61 -11.06 -0.09 8.04
C GLN A 61 -9.94 -0.43 7.05
N TYR A 62 -9.32 -1.60 7.23
CA TYR A 62 -8.26 -2.07 6.36
C TYR A 62 -8.71 -2.03 4.91
N ASP A 63 -7.91 -1.35 4.10
CA ASP A 63 -8.09 -1.24 2.67
C ASP A 63 -6.71 -1.34 1.98
N PRO A 64 -6.57 -2.18 0.95
CA PRO A 64 -5.28 -2.46 0.34
C PRO A 64 -4.68 -1.23 -0.36
N LEU A 65 -5.51 -0.28 -0.84
CA LEU A 65 -5.03 0.92 -1.52
C LEU A 65 -4.36 1.89 -0.56
N ILE A 66 -4.84 2.02 0.69
CA ILE A 66 -4.36 3.03 1.65
C ILE A 66 -3.51 2.48 2.79
N SER A 67 -3.64 1.19 3.16
CA SER A 67 -2.94 0.64 4.34
C SER A 67 -1.43 0.51 4.14
N ASN A 68 -0.97 0.31 2.88
CA ASN A 68 0.43 0.40 2.45
C ASN A 68 1.45 -0.38 3.32
N ASP A 69 1.04 -1.48 3.94
CA ASP A 69 1.90 -2.29 4.80
C ASP A 69 2.63 -3.42 4.05
N ALA A 70 2.24 -3.66 2.79
CA ALA A 70 2.72 -4.77 1.96
C ALA A 70 2.61 -6.15 2.67
N ALA A 71 1.71 -6.27 3.64
CA ALA A 71 1.37 -7.47 4.38
C ALA A 71 -0.09 -7.88 4.15
N GLU A 72 -0.72 -7.39 3.08
CA GLU A 72 -2.07 -7.74 2.63
C GLU A 72 -2.31 -9.25 2.59
N TRP A 73 -1.34 -10.01 2.09
CA TRP A 73 -1.40 -11.48 2.05
C TRP A 73 -1.70 -12.09 3.43
N TYR A 74 -1.14 -11.53 4.50
CA TYR A 74 -1.34 -12.01 5.86
C TYR A 74 -2.69 -11.58 6.41
N VAL A 75 -3.19 -10.41 6.02
CA VAL A 75 -4.56 -9.97 6.32
C VAL A 75 -5.57 -10.90 5.65
N ARG A 76 -5.38 -11.22 4.36
CA ARG A 76 -6.21 -12.18 3.61
C ARG A 76 -6.20 -13.56 4.27
N LEU A 77 -5.02 -14.06 4.62
CA LEU A 77 -4.86 -15.33 5.31
C LEU A 77 -5.59 -15.34 6.66
N SER A 78 -5.46 -14.27 7.43
CA SER A 78 -6.10 -14.11 8.74
C SER A 78 -7.62 -14.10 8.62
N ALA A 79 -8.15 -13.32 7.67
CA ALA A 79 -9.58 -13.25 7.38
C ALA A 79 -10.10 -14.62 6.90
N THR A 80 -9.39 -15.30 6.00
CA THR A 80 -9.78 -16.63 5.51
C THR A 80 -9.88 -17.65 6.65
N ALA A 81 -8.93 -17.64 7.58
CA ALA A 81 -8.94 -18.54 8.73
C ALA A 81 -10.14 -18.32 9.67
N TYR A 82 -10.72 -17.13 9.68
CA TYR A 82 -11.84 -16.73 10.54
C TYR A 82 -13.16 -16.52 9.79
N ALA A 83 -13.23 -16.79 8.49
CA ALA A 83 -14.41 -16.51 7.67
C ALA A 83 -15.70 -17.21 8.13
N ASN A 84 -15.58 -18.33 8.85
CA ASN A 84 -16.70 -19.11 9.40
C ASN A 84 -16.79 -19.01 10.93
N ASP A 85 -16.01 -18.13 11.56
CA ASP A 85 -16.03 -17.96 13.01
C ASP A 85 -17.32 -17.27 13.47
N PRO A 86 -18.00 -17.74 14.54
CA PRO A 86 -19.25 -17.13 15.00
C PRO A 86 -19.13 -15.67 15.46
N GLN A 87 -17.94 -15.23 15.90
CA GLN A 87 -17.71 -13.89 16.41
C GLN A 87 -17.11 -12.97 15.34
N ARG A 88 -16.18 -13.49 14.54
CA ARG A 88 -15.37 -12.72 13.57
C ARG A 88 -15.76 -12.95 12.12
N GLY A 89 -16.59 -13.95 11.81
CA GLY A 89 -16.90 -14.37 10.45
C GLY A 89 -17.41 -13.25 9.56
N ALA A 90 -18.34 -12.42 10.04
CA ALA A 90 -18.86 -11.30 9.27
C ALA A 90 -17.77 -10.25 8.94
N ALA A 91 -16.94 -9.90 9.92
CA ALA A 91 -15.84 -8.95 9.72
C ALA A 91 -14.77 -9.51 8.78
N ALA A 92 -14.42 -10.79 8.95
CA ALA A 92 -13.48 -11.49 8.09
C ALA A 92 -13.97 -11.57 6.63
N GLN A 93 -15.25 -11.89 6.42
CA GLN A 93 -15.85 -11.93 5.08
C GLN A 93 -15.90 -10.54 4.43
N ALA A 94 -16.16 -9.48 5.20
CA ALA A 94 -16.10 -8.12 4.70
C ALA A 94 -14.68 -7.73 4.26
N ILE A 95 -13.66 -8.10 5.02
CA ILE A 95 -12.24 -7.90 4.65
C ILE A 95 -11.93 -8.67 3.36
N ILE A 96 -12.28 -9.95 3.27
CA ILE A 96 -12.07 -10.76 2.05
C ILE A 96 -12.75 -10.09 0.86
N ALA A 97 -14.00 -9.64 1.00
CA ALA A 97 -14.72 -9.01 -0.10
C ALA A 97 -14.10 -7.69 -0.59
N LYS A 98 -13.34 -6.98 0.27
CA LYS A 98 -12.54 -5.81 -0.11
C LYS A 98 -11.25 -6.22 -0.81
N LEU A 99 -10.54 -7.20 -0.25
CA LEU A 99 -9.30 -7.73 -0.83
C LEU A 99 -9.55 -8.39 -2.19
N ASP A 100 -10.68 -9.09 -2.37
CA ASP A 100 -11.08 -9.65 -3.66
C ASP A 100 -11.54 -8.57 -4.66
N ALA A 101 -11.96 -7.40 -4.19
CA ALA A 101 -12.29 -6.27 -5.07
C ALA A 101 -11.02 -5.65 -5.70
N GLU A 102 -9.88 -5.74 -5.00
CA GLU A 102 -8.56 -5.39 -5.53
C GLU A 102 -8.26 -6.15 -6.83
N ASP A 103 -8.66 -7.42 -6.89
CA ASP A 103 -8.41 -8.31 -8.02
C ASP A 103 -9.33 -8.02 -9.23
N ALA A 104 -10.41 -7.24 -9.06
CA ALA A 104 -11.51 -7.21 -10.03
C ALA A 104 -11.96 -5.82 -10.53
N ASP A 105 -11.89 -4.75 -9.72
CA ASP A 105 -12.44 -3.43 -10.10
C ASP A 105 -11.68 -2.26 -9.44
N PRO A 106 -10.78 -1.57 -10.18
CA PRO A 106 -10.06 -0.40 -9.67
C PRO A 106 -10.97 0.74 -9.21
N GLY A 107 -12.15 0.90 -9.82
CA GLY A 107 -13.12 1.91 -9.43
C GLY A 107 -13.82 1.57 -8.12
N ARG A 108 -14.06 0.28 -7.85
CA ARG A 108 -14.56 -0.16 -6.55
C ARG A 108 -13.51 0.02 -5.47
N LEU A 109 -12.26 -0.39 -5.72
CA LEU A 109 -11.17 -0.20 -4.77
C LEU A 109 -11.00 1.28 -4.37
N ALA A 110 -11.05 2.19 -5.34
CA ALA A 110 -11.03 3.63 -5.09
C ALA A 110 -12.19 4.11 -4.18
N ARG A 111 -13.41 3.61 -4.42
CA ARG A 111 -14.60 3.97 -3.60
C ARG A 111 -14.55 3.39 -2.19
N ASP A 112 -14.08 2.15 -2.06
CA ASP A 112 -13.95 1.49 -0.76
C ASP A 112 -12.90 2.22 0.09
N ALA A 113 -11.75 2.58 -0.49
CA ALA A 113 -10.71 3.37 0.16
C ALA A 113 -11.19 4.76 0.64
N ASP A 114 -11.96 5.49 -0.18
CA ASP A 114 -12.56 6.76 0.21
C ASP A 114 -13.56 6.59 1.36
N THR A 115 -14.44 5.58 1.24
CA THR A 115 -15.45 5.27 2.26
C THR A 115 -14.80 4.96 3.60
N ASP A 116 -13.74 4.15 3.59
CA ASP A 116 -13.00 3.74 4.76
C ASP A 116 -12.23 4.90 5.41
N ALA A 117 -11.55 5.72 4.60
CA ALA A 117 -10.86 6.91 5.08
C ALA A 117 -11.85 7.94 5.66
N ALA A 118 -13.02 8.11 5.04
CA ALA A 118 -14.09 8.96 5.56
C ALA A 118 -14.67 8.42 6.89
N ALA A 119 -14.85 7.11 7.03
CA ALA A 119 -15.29 6.49 8.27
C ALA A 119 -14.28 6.71 9.41
N LEU A 120 -12.98 6.59 9.12
CA LEU A 120 -11.92 6.90 10.08
C LEU A 120 -11.91 8.38 10.48
N ALA A 121 -12.07 9.31 9.54
CA ALA A 121 -12.17 10.73 9.84
C ALA A 121 -13.41 11.10 10.67
N GLN A 122 -14.52 10.38 10.49
CA GLN A 122 -15.71 10.52 11.34
C GLN A 122 -15.49 9.95 12.74
N GLN A 123 -14.78 8.83 12.85
CA GLN A 123 -14.45 8.22 14.15
C GLN A 123 -13.43 9.05 14.94
N PHE A 124 -12.51 9.71 14.25
CA PHE A 124 -11.43 10.52 14.81
C PHE A 124 -11.46 11.95 14.27
N PRO A 125 -12.52 12.73 14.57
CA PRO A 125 -12.64 14.09 14.07
C PRO A 125 -11.52 14.92 14.72
N ASN A 126 -10.68 15.55 13.90
CA ASN A 126 -9.46 16.29 14.28
C ASN A 126 -8.18 15.46 14.49
N ASP A 127 -8.19 14.15 14.30
CA ASP A 127 -6.93 13.39 14.26
C ASP A 127 -6.19 13.67 12.95
N VAL A 128 -4.91 14.06 13.08
CA VAL A 128 -4.07 14.44 11.94
C VAL A 128 -3.96 13.29 10.93
N GLN A 129 -3.82 12.04 11.39
CA GLN A 129 -3.70 10.89 10.49
C GLN A 129 -5.01 10.61 9.76
N ALA A 130 -6.15 10.78 10.41
CA ALA A 130 -7.43 10.54 9.78
C ALA A 130 -7.69 11.55 8.64
N LEU A 131 -7.38 12.83 8.88
CA LEU A 131 -7.53 13.89 7.87
C LEU A 131 -6.52 13.75 6.72
N LEU A 132 -5.27 13.39 7.02
CA LEU A 132 -4.27 13.08 5.99
C LEU A 132 -4.66 11.85 5.18
N GLY A 133 -5.20 10.82 5.83
CA GLY A 133 -5.64 9.57 5.22
C GLY A 133 -6.75 9.77 4.18
N GLN A 134 -7.66 10.72 4.39
CA GLN A 134 -8.67 11.06 3.37
C GLN A 134 -8.06 11.61 2.09
N VAL A 135 -7.10 12.54 2.21
CA VAL A 135 -6.43 13.11 1.04
C VAL A 135 -5.52 12.09 0.36
N ASP A 136 -4.85 11.23 1.14
CA ASP A 136 -4.05 10.12 0.59
C ASP A 136 -4.94 9.13 -0.17
N ALA A 137 -6.10 8.74 0.38
CA ALA A 137 -7.07 7.88 -0.29
C ALA A 137 -7.52 8.45 -1.64
N ASP A 138 -7.88 9.74 -1.68
CA ASP A 138 -8.32 10.40 -2.90
C ASP A 138 -7.20 10.48 -3.96
N LEU A 139 -5.97 10.79 -3.56
CA LEU A 139 -4.85 10.85 -4.50
C LEU A 139 -4.49 9.47 -5.03
N ARG A 140 -4.54 8.43 -4.20
CA ARG A 140 -4.31 7.06 -4.65
C ARG A 140 -5.43 6.56 -5.55
N ALA A 141 -6.68 6.91 -5.25
CA ALA A 141 -7.84 6.65 -6.11
C ALA A 141 -7.67 7.32 -7.47
N TYR A 142 -7.20 8.58 -7.52
CA TYR A 142 -6.86 9.27 -8.75
C TYR A 142 -5.73 8.57 -9.51
N ASN A 143 -4.64 8.21 -8.84
CA ASN A 143 -3.50 7.53 -9.47
C ASN A 143 -3.90 6.18 -10.06
N LEU A 144 -4.77 5.44 -9.37
CA LEU A 144 -5.27 4.14 -9.80
C LEU A 144 -6.24 4.23 -10.99
N THR A 145 -7.18 5.19 -10.96
CA THR A 145 -8.32 5.26 -11.90
C THR A 145 -8.19 6.32 -12.99
N GLN A 146 -7.33 7.32 -12.78
CA GLN A 146 -7.21 8.55 -13.56
C GLN A 146 -8.51 9.39 -13.63
N ASP A 147 -9.50 9.13 -12.76
CA ASP A 147 -10.72 9.92 -12.68
C ASP A 147 -10.48 11.23 -11.92
N THR A 148 -10.65 12.35 -12.63
CA THR A 148 -10.47 13.71 -12.10
C THR A 148 -11.40 14.06 -10.93
N ALA A 149 -12.49 13.31 -10.71
CA ALA A 149 -13.36 13.49 -9.55
C ALA A 149 -12.58 13.27 -8.24
N TRP A 150 -11.69 12.27 -8.19
CA TRP A 150 -10.86 11.99 -7.02
C TRP A 150 -9.82 13.09 -6.77
N ARG A 151 -9.17 13.57 -7.84
CA ARG A 151 -8.24 14.70 -7.75
C ARG A 151 -8.94 15.97 -7.25
N THR A 152 -10.18 16.20 -7.68
CA THR A 152 -11.01 17.31 -7.21
C THR A 152 -11.31 17.16 -5.72
N LEU A 153 -11.69 15.96 -5.27
CA LEU A 153 -11.99 15.67 -3.87
C LEU A 153 -10.75 15.86 -2.97
N ALA A 154 -9.59 15.36 -3.39
CA ALA A 154 -8.32 15.54 -2.69
C ALA A 154 -8.01 17.02 -2.46
N LEU A 155 -8.13 17.86 -3.51
CA LEU A 155 -7.89 19.30 -3.43
C LEU A 155 -8.91 19.99 -2.51
N GLN A 156 -10.19 19.62 -2.60
CA GLN A 156 -11.24 20.18 -1.74
C GLN A 156 -11.01 19.85 -0.27
N ARG A 157 -10.65 18.61 0.06
CA ARG A 157 -10.34 18.19 1.44
C ARG A 157 -9.07 18.86 1.96
N ALA A 158 -8.01 18.92 1.14
CA ALA A 158 -6.78 19.63 1.51
C ALA A 158 -6.98 21.15 1.70
N ALA A 159 -7.97 21.74 1.04
CA ALA A 159 -8.32 23.16 1.16
C ALA A 159 -9.13 23.49 2.42
N GLN A 160 -9.64 22.49 3.16
CA GLN A 160 -10.40 22.74 4.38
C GLN A 160 -9.51 23.41 5.45
N ALA A 161 -10.09 24.33 6.22
CA ALA A 161 -9.36 25.04 7.27
C ALA A 161 -8.83 24.11 8.39
N THR A 162 -9.49 22.97 8.58
CA THR A 162 -9.11 21.93 9.55
C THR A 162 -8.01 21.01 9.04
N PHE A 163 -7.70 21.03 7.73
CA PHE A 163 -6.71 20.14 7.17
C PHE A 163 -5.29 20.50 7.67
N PRO A 164 -4.53 19.54 8.23
CA PRO A 164 -3.25 19.81 8.88
C PRO A 164 -2.12 19.94 7.85
N ILE A 165 -2.16 20.97 7.00
CA ILE A 165 -1.21 21.17 5.88
C ILE A 165 0.26 21.15 6.32
N ALA A 166 0.54 21.61 7.54
CA ALA A 166 1.89 21.67 8.13
C ALA A 166 2.45 20.27 8.47
N SER A 167 1.57 19.28 8.58
CA SER A 167 1.88 17.90 8.98
C SER A 167 1.86 16.93 7.79
N VAL A 168 1.67 17.42 6.56
CA VAL A 168 1.69 16.58 5.36
C VAL A 168 3.04 15.88 5.23
N PRO A 169 3.09 14.53 5.24
CA PRO A 169 4.32 13.77 5.05
C PRO A 169 5.00 14.11 3.73
N GLN A 170 6.31 13.90 3.65
CA GLN A 170 7.07 14.17 2.42
C GLN A 170 6.53 13.39 1.22
N ASP A 171 6.14 12.12 1.40
CA ASP A 171 5.65 11.27 0.30
C ASP A 171 4.30 11.77 -0.23
N LEU A 172 3.31 12.00 0.64
CA LEU A 172 2.04 12.62 0.26
C LEU A 172 2.26 14.02 -0.37
N GLY A 173 3.18 14.80 0.18
CA GLY A 173 3.53 16.12 -0.34
C GLY A 173 4.15 16.09 -1.74
N ARG A 174 4.90 15.03 -2.09
CA ARG A 174 5.46 14.83 -3.44
C ARG A 174 4.39 14.60 -4.48
N GLU A 175 3.21 14.12 -4.10
CA GLU A 175 2.07 13.93 -5.01
C GLU A 175 1.13 15.13 -4.99
N LEU A 176 0.71 15.55 -3.80
CA LEU A 176 -0.25 16.63 -3.61
C LEU A 176 0.27 17.97 -4.15
N PHE A 177 1.51 18.36 -3.81
CA PHE A 177 1.97 19.71 -4.09
C PHE A 177 2.23 20.00 -5.57
N PRO A 178 2.78 19.08 -6.39
CA PRO A 178 2.81 19.27 -7.84
C PRO A 178 1.43 19.45 -8.48
N ILE A 179 0.41 18.72 -7.99
CA ILE A 179 -0.98 18.89 -8.44
C ILE A 179 -1.50 20.27 -8.08
N VAL A 180 -1.26 20.71 -6.83
CA VAL A 180 -1.64 22.06 -6.35
C VAL A 180 -0.97 23.15 -7.18
N ASP A 181 0.34 23.05 -7.41
CA ASP A 181 1.10 24.05 -8.18
C ASP A 181 0.64 24.10 -9.65
N SER A 182 0.35 22.94 -10.25
CA SER A 182 -0.17 22.85 -11.62
C SER A 182 -1.58 23.44 -11.75
N ALA A 183 -2.48 23.11 -10.82
CA ALA A 183 -3.83 23.65 -10.76
C ALA A 183 -3.81 25.17 -10.55
N ARG A 184 -3.01 25.67 -9.60
CA ARG A 184 -2.92 27.11 -9.28
C ARG A 184 -2.44 27.93 -10.47
N ASN A 185 -1.46 27.43 -11.22
CA ASN A 185 -0.80 28.15 -12.30
C ASN A 185 -1.52 28.00 -13.66
N ALA A 186 -2.82 27.72 -13.63
CA ALA A 186 -3.67 27.56 -14.81
C ALA A 186 -3.20 26.47 -15.80
N GLY A 187 -2.69 25.35 -15.26
CA GLY A 187 -2.44 24.16 -16.06
C GLY A 187 -3.70 23.72 -16.84
N ALA A 188 -3.49 23.18 -18.04
CA ALA A 188 -4.57 22.56 -18.80
C ALA A 188 -5.17 21.38 -18.01
N GLY A 189 -6.47 21.10 -18.19
CA GLY A 189 -7.14 19.96 -17.58
C GLY A 189 -7.60 20.13 -16.12
N TYR A 190 -7.51 21.33 -15.55
CA TYR A 190 -8.10 21.65 -14.24
C TYR A 190 -9.39 22.47 -14.36
N SER A 191 -10.37 22.17 -13.51
CA SER A 191 -11.60 22.94 -13.36
C SER A 191 -11.40 24.19 -12.51
N ASP A 192 -12.32 25.16 -12.59
CA ASP A 192 -12.24 26.38 -11.78
C ASP A 192 -12.34 26.10 -10.27
N ALA A 193 -13.10 25.07 -9.88
CA ALA A 193 -13.18 24.61 -8.49
C ALA A 193 -11.82 24.09 -7.98
N GLU A 194 -11.12 23.29 -8.79
CA GLU A 194 -9.78 22.79 -8.45
C GLU A 194 -8.77 23.94 -8.37
N ARG A 195 -8.83 24.92 -9.27
CA ARG A 195 -7.97 26.12 -9.22
C ARG A 195 -8.20 26.93 -7.94
N ALA A 196 -9.45 27.09 -7.54
CA ALA A 196 -9.81 27.80 -6.32
C ALA A 196 -9.29 27.06 -5.08
N ALA A 197 -9.54 25.75 -4.98
CA ALA A 197 -9.04 24.92 -3.89
C ALA A 197 -7.51 24.93 -3.82
N ALA A 198 -6.81 24.79 -4.95
CA ALA A 198 -5.35 24.83 -5.01
C ALA A 198 -4.76 26.17 -4.51
N ARG A 199 -5.41 27.31 -4.79
CA ARG A 199 -4.99 28.60 -4.23
C ARG A 199 -5.11 28.64 -2.71
N VAL A 200 -6.18 28.06 -2.16
CA VAL A 200 -6.38 27.95 -0.70
C VAL A 200 -5.30 27.06 -0.09
N VAL A 201 -5.05 25.87 -0.64
CA VAL A 201 -3.99 24.96 -0.18
C VAL A 201 -2.62 25.65 -0.22
N ALA A 202 -2.30 26.34 -1.31
CA ALA A 202 -1.03 27.07 -1.43
C ALA A 202 -0.92 28.20 -0.40
N SER A 203 -2.02 28.91 -0.10
CA SER A 203 -2.07 29.93 0.93
C SER A 203 -1.86 29.33 2.33
N HIS A 204 -2.55 28.22 2.65
CA HIS A 204 -2.37 27.51 3.92
C HIS A 204 -0.92 27.02 4.10
N ARG A 205 -0.32 26.48 3.03
CA ARG A 205 1.08 26.04 3.04
C ARG A 205 2.06 27.19 3.25
N ALA A 206 1.79 28.36 2.68
CA ALA A 206 2.65 29.54 2.82
C ALA A 206 2.57 30.16 4.24
N SER A 207 1.40 30.08 4.90
CA SER A 207 1.21 30.59 6.26
C SER A 207 1.55 29.58 7.35
N ALA A 208 1.55 28.29 7.04
CA ALA A 208 1.99 27.25 7.94
C ALA A 208 3.51 27.31 8.12
N HIS A 209 3.97 27.63 9.33
CA HIS A 209 5.33 27.30 9.72
C HIS A 209 5.42 25.77 9.75
N GLY A 210 6.07 25.18 8.73
CA GLY A 210 6.29 23.74 8.68
C GLY A 210 6.89 23.31 10.01
N LEU A 211 6.15 22.52 10.78
CA LEU A 211 6.74 21.86 11.92
C LEU A 211 7.80 20.93 11.32
N PRO A 212 9.09 21.04 11.69
CA PRO A 212 10.03 20.02 11.31
C PRO A 212 9.45 18.72 11.85
N VAL A 213 8.98 17.86 10.95
CA VAL A 213 8.41 16.56 11.29
C VAL A 213 9.59 15.71 11.74
N ILE A 214 10.04 15.93 12.98
CA ILE A 214 10.97 15.05 13.67
C ILE A 214 10.14 13.85 14.11
N GLY A 215 9.93 12.92 13.18
CA GLY A 215 9.61 11.52 13.45
C GLY A 215 8.25 11.16 14.06
N ARG A 216 7.20 12.01 14.02
CA ARG A 216 5.89 11.68 14.65
C ARG A 216 4.67 11.60 13.74
N VAL A 217 4.71 12.16 12.54
CA VAL A 217 3.76 11.71 11.52
C VAL A 217 4.41 10.45 10.98
N LEU A 218 4.08 9.30 11.58
CA LEU A 218 4.35 8.02 10.96
C LEU A 218 3.73 8.13 9.58
N SER A 219 4.53 8.39 8.55
CA SER A 219 4.19 7.72 7.31
C SER A 219 4.17 6.25 7.70
N HIS A 220 3.25 5.48 7.14
CA HIS A 220 3.36 4.02 7.19
C HIS A 220 4.70 3.50 6.58
N ASN A 221 5.67 4.38 6.30
CA ASN A 221 6.97 4.15 5.69
C ASN A 221 8.16 4.29 6.68
N VAL A 222 8.00 4.80 7.92
CA VAL A 222 9.12 4.83 8.91
C VAL A 222 9.16 3.55 9.75
N TYR A 223 9.20 2.40 9.07
CA TYR A 223 9.49 1.12 9.70
C TYR A 223 10.88 0.66 9.27
N LEU A 224 11.59 -0.07 10.14
CA LEU A 224 12.92 -0.60 9.83
C LEU A 224 12.84 -1.35 8.49
N VAL A 225 13.61 -0.88 7.50
CA VAL A 225 13.77 -1.56 6.22
C VAL A 225 14.51 -2.88 6.51
N ILE A 226 13.77 -3.98 6.55
CA ILE A 226 14.36 -5.32 6.67
C ILE A 226 14.63 -5.78 5.24
N THR A 227 15.89 -5.66 4.83
CA THR A 227 16.36 -6.16 3.54
C THR A 227 16.61 -7.66 3.62
N ALA A 228 16.30 -8.38 2.55
CA ALA A 228 16.67 -9.77 2.44
C ALA A 228 18.19 -9.96 2.47
N PRO A 229 18.70 -10.93 3.24
CA PRO A 229 20.06 -11.43 3.10
C PRO A 229 20.34 -11.88 1.65
N ALA A 230 21.55 -11.61 1.17
CA ALA A 230 21.93 -11.94 -0.21
C ALA A 230 21.99 -13.45 -0.51
N ASP A 231 22.08 -14.26 0.54
CA ASP A 231 22.16 -15.73 0.55
C ASP A 231 20.82 -16.41 0.84
N GLU A 232 19.75 -15.67 1.09
CA GLU A 232 18.41 -16.24 1.23
C GLU A 232 17.81 -16.58 -0.13
N TYR A 233 17.02 -17.66 -0.18
CA TYR A 233 16.49 -18.23 -1.41
C TYR A 233 14.97 -18.25 -1.42
N PHE A 234 14.39 -17.68 -2.47
CA PHE A 234 12.95 -17.44 -2.58
C PHE A 234 12.30 -18.28 -3.68
N GLY A 235 11.00 -18.53 -3.52
CA GLY A 235 10.15 -19.20 -4.48
C GLY A 235 10.49 -20.67 -4.70
N ARG A 236 9.89 -21.24 -5.74
CA ARG A 236 10.09 -22.62 -6.18
C ARG A 236 11.44 -22.85 -6.83
N THR A 237 11.96 -21.82 -7.51
CA THR A 237 13.27 -21.88 -8.20
C THR A 237 14.44 -21.59 -7.28
N LYS A 238 14.20 -21.24 -6.02
CA LYS A 238 15.25 -20.96 -5.03
C LYS A 238 16.24 -19.94 -5.58
N LEU A 239 15.71 -18.82 -6.08
CA LEU A 239 16.52 -17.70 -6.52
C LEU A 239 16.84 -16.81 -5.33
N SER A 240 18.12 -16.45 -5.18
CA SER A 240 18.52 -15.40 -4.25
C SER A 240 18.28 -14.01 -4.83
N PRO A 241 18.43 -12.92 -4.05
CA PRO A 241 18.37 -11.56 -4.59
C PRO A 241 19.28 -11.33 -5.80
N ILE A 242 20.47 -11.95 -5.79
CA ILE A 242 21.41 -11.92 -6.92
C ILE A 242 20.91 -12.83 -8.06
N GLY A 243 20.40 -14.02 -7.72
CA GLY A 243 19.82 -14.96 -8.68
C GLY A 243 18.69 -14.33 -9.50
N VAL A 244 17.74 -13.67 -8.86
CA VAL A 244 16.63 -12.94 -9.50
C VAL A 244 17.15 -11.91 -10.52
N ARG A 245 18.13 -11.09 -10.12
CA ARG A 245 18.71 -10.06 -11.02
C ARG A 245 19.40 -10.67 -12.24
N ASN A 246 20.13 -11.75 -12.02
CA ASN A 246 20.83 -12.47 -13.09
C ASN A 246 19.83 -13.11 -14.06
N GLU A 247 18.74 -13.64 -13.53
CA GLU A 247 17.72 -14.32 -14.33
C GLU A 247 16.94 -13.35 -15.22
N ILE A 248 16.51 -12.20 -14.69
CA ILE A 248 15.91 -11.12 -15.50
C ILE A 248 16.87 -10.67 -16.61
N THR A 249 18.17 -10.58 -16.29
CA THR A 249 19.20 -10.20 -17.27
C THR A 249 19.40 -11.28 -18.33
N ARG A 250 19.35 -12.56 -17.95
CA ARG A 250 19.40 -13.70 -18.88
C ARG A 250 18.21 -13.68 -19.83
N ILE A 251 17.00 -13.54 -19.31
CA ILE A 251 15.76 -13.45 -20.08
C ILE A 251 15.84 -12.29 -21.09
N GLY A 252 16.28 -11.10 -20.63
CA GLY A 252 16.46 -9.94 -21.50
C GLY A 252 17.35 -10.22 -22.72
N LYS A 253 18.47 -10.94 -22.54
CA LYS A 253 19.36 -11.34 -23.64
C LYS A 253 18.69 -12.27 -24.65
N TYR A 254 17.83 -13.19 -24.19
CA TYR A 254 17.08 -14.08 -25.08
C TYR A 254 15.99 -13.34 -25.84
N LEU A 255 15.33 -12.37 -25.20
CA LEU A 255 14.39 -11.48 -25.87
C LEU A 255 15.08 -10.61 -26.93
N ASP A 256 16.28 -10.10 -26.67
CA ASP A 256 17.10 -9.39 -27.66
C ASP A 256 17.47 -10.29 -28.85
N ALA A 257 17.63 -11.60 -28.60
CA ALA A 257 17.87 -12.60 -29.64
C ALA A 257 16.58 -13.08 -30.36
N GLY A 258 15.43 -12.45 -30.11
CA GLY A 258 14.17 -12.72 -30.82
C GLY A 258 13.39 -13.93 -30.29
N TRP A 259 13.61 -14.36 -29.04
CA TRP A 259 12.92 -15.52 -28.49
C TRP A 259 11.46 -15.24 -28.09
N GLY A 260 11.09 -13.98 -27.87
CA GLY A 260 9.73 -13.53 -27.54
C GLY A 260 9.10 -14.37 -26.43
N GLY A 261 7.85 -14.79 -26.65
CA GLY A 261 7.06 -15.56 -25.69
C GLY A 261 7.65 -16.88 -25.17
N ARG A 262 8.74 -17.39 -25.75
CA ARG A 262 9.44 -18.57 -25.21
C ARG A 262 10.00 -18.35 -23.81
N MET A 263 10.22 -17.09 -23.40
CA MET A 263 10.73 -16.75 -22.08
C MET A 263 9.64 -16.56 -21.02
N THR A 264 8.36 -16.57 -21.41
CA THR A 264 7.23 -16.32 -20.49
C THR A 264 7.31 -17.18 -19.24
N GLN A 265 7.57 -18.48 -19.38
CA GLN A 265 7.60 -19.39 -18.24
C GLN A 265 8.73 -19.06 -17.25
N ASP A 266 9.90 -18.67 -17.76
CA ASP A 266 11.04 -18.30 -16.92
C ASP A 266 10.74 -17.00 -16.17
N THR A 267 10.09 -16.03 -16.84
CA THR A 267 9.65 -14.78 -16.22
C THR A 267 8.60 -15.03 -15.13
N LEU A 268 7.65 -15.95 -15.35
CA LEU A 268 6.68 -16.37 -14.32
C LEU A 268 7.36 -17.01 -13.10
N TYR A 269 8.45 -17.75 -13.28
CA TYR A 269 9.23 -18.29 -12.16
C TYR A 269 9.99 -17.21 -11.37
N VAL A 270 10.43 -16.14 -12.05
CA VAL A 270 11.00 -14.97 -11.37
C VAL A 270 9.92 -14.29 -10.52
N ILE A 271 8.69 -14.18 -11.01
CA ILE A 271 7.56 -13.59 -10.26
C ILE A 271 7.28 -14.38 -8.98
N ASP A 272 7.18 -15.71 -9.06
CA ASP A 272 6.99 -16.58 -7.88
C ASP A 272 8.09 -16.37 -6.82
N SER A 273 9.33 -16.12 -7.26
CA SER A 273 10.43 -15.79 -6.34
C SER A 273 10.29 -14.40 -5.73
N LEU A 274 9.83 -13.41 -6.52
CA LEU A 274 9.59 -12.06 -6.02
C LEU A 274 8.42 -12.02 -5.03
N GLU A 275 7.37 -12.80 -5.25
CA GLU A 275 6.23 -12.92 -4.32
C GLU A 275 6.64 -13.53 -2.99
N ASP A 276 7.41 -14.63 -2.99
CA ASP A 276 7.93 -15.21 -1.74
C ASP A 276 8.90 -14.25 -1.03
N TRP A 277 9.76 -13.56 -1.79
CA TRP A 277 10.61 -12.50 -1.23
C TRP A 277 9.75 -11.40 -0.61
N GLN A 278 8.71 -10.93 -1.31
CA GLN A 278 7.79 -9.91 -0.82
C GLN A 278 7.09 -10.36 0.46
N HIS A 279 6.64 -11.61 0.56
CA HIS A 279 5.96 -12.09 1.77
C HIS A 279 6.87 -12.04 3.00
N GLN A 280 8.15 -12.38 2.81
CA GLN A 280 9.14 -12.41 3.88
C GLN A 280 9.67 -11.00 4.21
N TYR A 281 10.03 -10.23 3.19
CA TYR A 281 10.66 -8.91 3.25
C TYR A 281 9.90 -7.87 2.41
N PRO A 282 8.64 -7.54 2.77
CA PRO A 282 7.77 -6.69 1.95
C PRO A 282 8.25 -5.24 1.83
N ARG A 283 9.19 -4.85 2.69
CA ARG A 283 9.78 -3.51 2.74
C ARG A 283 11.16 -3.45 2.10
N ASP A 284 11.61 -4.50 1.44
CA ASP A 284 12.90 -4.49 0.74
C ASP A 284 12.86 -3.46 -0.41
N TYR A 285 13.81 -2.53 -0.39
CA TYR A 285 13.88 -1.43 -1.36
C TYR A 285 14.16 -1.90 -2.79
N GLU A 286 14.61 -3.14 -2.97
CA GLU A 286 14.88 -3.72 -4.28
C GLU A 286 13.61 -4.22 -4.99
N LEU A 287 12.56 -4.56 -4.24
CA LEU A 287 11.35 -5.17 -4.79
C LEU A 287 10.67 -4.27 -5.84
N PRO A 288 10.42 -2.97 -5.61
CA PRO A 288 9.80 -2.11 -6.64
C PRO A 288 10.59 -2.10 -7.95
N ARG A 289 11.92 -1.99 -7.86
CA ARG A 289 12.81 -1.98 -9.01
C ARG A 289 12.75 -3.30 -9.78
N LEU A 290 12.73 -4.42 -9.07
CA LEU A 290 12.69 -5.74 -9.69
C LEU A 290 11.33 -6.02 -10.33
N TYR A 291 10.22 -5.70 -9.66
CA TYR A 291 8.89 -5.78 -10.24
C TYR A 291 8.78 -4.93 -11.51
N LYS A 292 9.31 -3.71 -11.53
CA LYS A 292 9.30 -2.88 -12.75
C LYS A 292 10.07 -3.52 -13.89
N ARG A 293 11.25 -4.08 -13.62
CA ARG A 293 12.04 -4.79 -14.64
C ARG A 293 11.31 -6.02 -15.17
N VAL A 294 10.61 -6.76 -14.32
CA VAL A 294 9.78 -7.90 -14.72
C VAL A 294 8.62 -7.43 -15.59
N TYR A 295 7.91 -6.36 -15.20
CA TYR A 295 6.85 -5.75 -16.01
C TYR A 295 7.34 -5.39 -17.42
N ASP A 296 8.49 -4.72 -17.52
CA ASP A 296 9.09 -4.34 -18.81
C ASP A 296 9.53 -5.57 -19.62
N THR A 297 9.89 -6.66 -18.95
CA THR A 297 10.25 -7.93 -19.59
C THR A 297 9.02 -8.63 -20.16
N LEU A 298 7.94 -8.73 -19.38
CA LEU A 298 6.66 -9.30 -19.81
C LEU A 298 6.08 -8.56 -21.01
N ALA A 299 6.18 -7.23 -21.03
CA ALA A 299 5.70 -6.41 -22.15
C ALA A 299 6.40 -6.74 -23.49
N ARG A 300 7.61 -7.31 -23.44
CA ARG A 300 8.38 -7.72 -24.63
C ARG A 300 8.10 -9.15 -25.10
N GLU A 301 7.44 -9.97 -24.28
CA GLU A 301 7.16 -11.38 -24.58
C GLU A 301 5.90 -11.57 -25.43
N ASP A 302 4.95 -10.64 -25.33
CA ASP A 302 3.69 -10.56 -26.10
C ASP A 302 2.86 -11.86 -26.12
N THR A 303 2.80 -12.57 -24.98
CA THR A 303 1.86 -13.68 -24.77
C THR A 303 0.70 -13.25 -23.88
N GLU A 304 -0.44 -13.93 -23.98
CA GLU A 304 -1.57 -13.64 -23.10
C GLU A 304 -1.23 -13.86 -21.62
N ALA A 305 -0.47 -14.92 -21.32
CA ALA A 305 0.03 -15.16 -19.96
C ALA A 305 0.94 -14.02 -19.47
N ALA A 306 1.81 -13.48 -20.33
CA ALA A 306 2.65 -12.34 -19.98
C ALA A 306 1.84 -11.05 -19.77
N LYS A 307 0.78 -10.83 -20.56
CA LYS A 307 -0.12 -9.67 -20.40
C LYS A 307 -0.88 -9.73 -19.08
N GLU A 308 -1.43 -10.88 -18.72
CA GLU A 308 -2.11 -11.06 -17.43
C GLU A 308 -1.15 -10.88 -16.26
N ALA A 309 0.02 -11.53 -16.29
CA ALA A 309 1.05 -11.32 -15.26
C ALA A 309 1.52 -9.85 -15.20
N GLY A 310 1.57 -9.16 -16.33
CA GLY A 310 1.93 -7.74 -16.40
C GLY A 310 0.91 -6.84 -15.70
N LYS A 311 -0.39 -7.15 -15.82
CA LYS A 311 -1.43 -6.44 -15.07
C LYS A 311 -1.25 -6.63 -13.56
N GLU A 312 -1.00 -7.85 -13.12
CA GLU A 312 -0.77 -8.17 -11.70
C GLU A 312 0.46 -7.48 -11.14
N VAL A 313 1.60 -7.54 -11.84
CA VAL A 313 2.84 -6.85 -11.41
C VAL A 313 2.65 -5.34 -11.36
N ARG A 314 1.94 -4.75 -12.34
CA ARG A 314 1.61 -3.32 -12.31
C ARG A 314 0.74 -2.98 -11.11
N ARG A 315 -0.28 -3.80 -10.82
CA ARG A 315 -1.16 -3.63 -9.66
C ARG A 315 -0.36 -3.70 -8.35
N MET A 316 0.46 -4.74 -8.18
CA MET A 316 1.37 -4.90 -7.04
C MET A 316 2.25 -3.65 -6.83
N LEU A 317 2.81 -3.08 -7.90
CA LEU A 317 3.58 -1.84 -7.81
C LEU A 317 2.75 -0.64 -7.35
N ILE A 318 1.55 -0.46 -7.89
CA ILE A 318 0.70 0.69 -7.57
C ILE A 318 0.08 0.57 -6.17
N VAL A 319 -0.30 -0.64 -5.75
CA VAL A 319 -1.00 -0.88 -4.49
C VAL A 319 -0.02 -1.10 -3.33
N ALA A 320 0.97 -1.97 -3.49
CA ALA A 320 1.91 -2.30 -2.41
C ALA A 320 3.14 -1.37 -2.35
N TYR A 321 3.49 -0.70 -3.46
CA TYR A 321 4.64 0.20 -3.55
C TYR A 321 4.34 1.58 -4.15
N PRO A 322 3.22 2.25 -3.80
CA PRO A 322 2.76 3.49 -4.43
C PRO A 322 3.81 4.60 -4.40
N ASN A 323 4.59 4.68 -3.32
CA ASN A 323 5.60 5.72 -3.11
C ASN A 323 6.90 5.51 -3.92
N SER A 324 7.07 4.33 -4.53
CA SER A 324 8.26 4.01 -5.32
C SER A 324 8.36 4.89 -6.57
N THR A 325 9.58 5.09 -7.07
CA THR A 325 9.77 5.83 -8.34
C THR A 325 9.19 5.02 -9.50
N GLU A 326 9.26 3.70 -9.38
CA GLU A 326 8.75 2.72 -10.31
C GLU A 326 7.23 2.79 -10.45
N ALA A 327 6.48 2.81 -9.35
CA ALA A 327 5.03 2.98 -9.38
C ALA A 327 4.64 4.32 -10.02
N ARG A 328 5.34 5.40 -9.66
CA ARG A 328 5.11 6.74 -10.22
C ARG A 328 5.36 6.83 -11.73
N SER A 329 6.25 6.00 -12.28
CA SER A 329 6.48 5.96 -13.73
C SER A 329 5.23 5.57 -14.53
N PHE A 330 4.29 4.84 -13.92
CA PHE A 330 2.99 4.51 -14.51
C PHE A 330 1.95 5.62 -14.44
N LEU A 331 2.22 6.68 -13.66
CA LEU A 331 1.34 7.83 -13.49
C LEU A 331 1.73 8.99 -14.41
N SER A 332 2.97 8.99 -14.91
CA SER A 332 3.51 10.00 -15.81
C SER A 332 3.40 9.66 -17.30
N SER A 333 2.91 8.46 -17.63
CA SER A 333 2.73 7.95 -19.01
C SER A 333 1.32 8.23 -19.52
#